data_AF-A1RSF8-F1
#
_entry.id   AF-A1RSF8-F1
#
_cell.length_a   1.000
_cell.length_b   1.000
_cell.length_c   1.000
_cell.angle_alpha   90.00
_cell.angle_beta   90.00
_cell.angle_gamma   90.00
#
_symmetry.space_group_name_H-M   'P 1'
#
loop_
_entity.id
_entity.type
_entity.pdbx_description
1 polymer ?
#
loop_
_entity_poly.entity_id
_entity_poly.type
_entity_poly.pdbx_seq_one_letter_code
_entity_poly.pdbx_strand_id
1 'polypeptide(L)'
;MEFITLTDVDKNTIEMIKGAIESLGHTPIDIVIVGAEETRLEVNDMYILKVSLPVDIYKVMRETALAQIFSDPSLAEVWSVPPDVKPDGLAYELSLALLRRLVDVFVAKVRPDLVLERTNVEVVEGETLVSTLVRTLAVDSSVSLAVAGHMSDALRLLKKLSQHPIYKIYRQFWDFATANFKYLPIYNWLLLMYG
;
A
#
# COMPACT_ATOMS: atom_id res chain seq x y z
N MET A 1 -1.04 9.40 -21.72
CA MET A 1 -0.02 8.39 -21.42
C MET A 1 0.74 8.00 -22.68
N GLU A 2 2.02 8.37 -22.75
CA GLU A 2 2.97 8.01 -23.80
C GLU A 2 3.92 6.91 -23.31
N PHE A 3 4.36 6.00 -24.19
CA PHE A 3 5.34 4.96 -23.87
C PHE A 3 6.66 5.23 -24.57
N ILE A 4 7.75 5.25 -23.80
CA ILE A 4 9.12 5.41 -24.27
C ILE A 4 9.90 4.15 -23.88
N THR A 5 10.56 3.51 -24.84
CA THR A 5 11.36 2.30 -24.60
C THR A 5 12.85 2.64 -24.70
N LEU A 6 13.64 2.36 -23.66
CA LEU A 6 15.09 2.57 -23.64
C LEU A 6 15.88 1.44 -24.33
N THR A 7 15.25 0.29 -24.48
CA THR A 7 15.79 -0.91 -25.15
C THR A 7 14.73 -1.51 -26.06
N ASP A 8 15.10 -2.48 -26.89
CA ASP A 8 14.10 -3.26 -27.63
C ASP A 8 13.23 -4.07 -26.64
N VAL A 9 11.94 -3.78 -26.63
CA VAL A 9 10.94 -4.45 -25.79
C VAL A 9 9.86 -5.02 -26.69
N ASP A 10 9.50 -6.28 -26.47
CA ASP A 10 8.47 -6.93 -27.27
C ASP A 10 7.08 -6.33 -26.99
N LYS A 11 6.20 -6.44 -27.97
CA LYS A 11 4.85 -5.88 -27.89
C LYS A 11 4.03 -6.47 -26.74
N ASN A 12 4.20 -7.75 -26.41
CA ASN A 12 3.42 -8.38 -25.34
C ASN A 12 3.79 -7.79 -23.98
N THR A 13 5.08 -7.50 -23.75
CA THR A 13 5.54 -6.82 -22.54
C THR A 13 4.93 -5.43 -22.40
N ILE A 14 4.88 -4.65 -23.49
CA ILE A 14 4.24 -3.32 -23.48
C ILE A 14 2.75 -3.42 -23.18
N GLU A 15 2.02 -4.31 -23.84
CA GLU A 15 0.59 -4.54 -23.60
C GLU A 15 0.33 -5.02 -22.16
N MET A 16 1.23 -5.83 -21.60
CA MET A 16 1.14 -6.27 -20.20
C MET A 16 1.29 -5.10 -19.21
N ILE A 17 2.26 -4.21 -19.43
CA ILE A 17 2.43 -2.99 -18.61
C ILE A 17 1.21 -2.09 -18.74
N LYS A 18 0.77 -1.84 -19.97
CA LYS A 18 -0.40 -1.00 -20.26
C LYS A 18 -1.65 -1.56 -19.60
N GLY A 19 -1.91 -2.85 -19.74
CA GLY A 19 -3.03 -3.54 -19.10
C GLY A 19 -2.98 -3.44 -17.58
N ALA A 20 -1.81 -3.55 -16.96
CA ALA A 20 -1.65 -3.36 -15.52
C ALA A 20 -2.04 -1.94 -15.08
N ILE A 21 -1.57 -0.92 -15.81
CA ILE A 21 -1.87 0.49 -15.51
C ILE A 21 -3.36 0.79 -15.69
N GLU A 22 -3.93 0.42 -16.85
CA GLU A 22 -5.33 0.70 -17.19
C GLU A 22 -6.32 -0.07 -16.32
N SER A 23 -5.92 -1.23 -15.77
CA SER A 23 -6.78 -2.02 -14.88
C SER A 23 -7.12 -1.30 -13.57
N LEU A 24 -6.32 -0.32 -13.15
CA LEU A 24 -6.59 0.55 -11.99
C LEU A 24 -7.51 1.74 -12.34
N GLY A 25 -7.95 1.86 -13.60
CA GLY A 25 -8.83 2.92 -14.06
C GLY A 25 -8.07 4.14 -14.59
N HIS A 26 -8.64 5.33 -14.39
CA HIS A 26 -8.00 6.57 -14.85
C HIS A 26 -6.72 6.83 -14.06
N THR A 27 -5.59 6.95 -14.76
CA THR A 27 -4.28 7.19 -14.16
C THR A 27 -3.78 8.60 -14.52
N PRO A 28 -3.17 9.33 -13.58
CA PRO A 28 -2.53 10.62 -13.87
C PRO A 28 -1.16 10.46 -14.56
N ILE A 29 -0.72 9.23 -14.87
CA ILE A 29 0.59 8.98 -15.49
C ILE A 29 0.63 9.54 -16.92
N ASP A 30 1.56 10.46 -17.15
CA ASP A 30 1.79 11.11 -18.43
C ASP A 30 2.69 10.27 -19.33
N ILE A 31 3.79 9.74 -18.77
CA ILE A 31 4.86 9.06 -19.50
C ILE A 31 5.22 7.75 -18.79
N VAL A 32 5.37 6.67 -19.57
CA VAL A 32 5.89 5.38 -19.11
C VAL A 32 7.23 5.12 -19.80
N ILE A 33 8.29 4.97 -19.03
CA ILE A 33 9.64 4.67 -19.52
C ILE A 33 9.97 3.20 -19.23
N VAL A 34 10.11 2.37 -20.25
CA VAL A 34 10.38 0.94 -20.12
C VAL A 34 11.86 0.64 -20.39
N GLY A 35 12.46 -0.20 -19.54
CA GLY A 35 13.89 -0.53 -19.59
C GLY A 35 14.73 0.31 -18.62
N ALA A 36 14.10 0.92 -17.61
CA ALA A 36 14.80 1.68 -16.57
C ALA A 36 15.50 0.76 -15.55
N GLU A 37 16.39 1.32 -14.72
CA GLU A 37 17.09 0.56 -13.67
C GLU A 37 16.15 0.02 -12.60
N GLU A 38 15.14 0.80 -12.21
CA GLU A 38 14.13 0.42 -11.24
C GLU A 38 12.71 0.77 -11.71
N THR A 39 11.73 -0.01 -11.22
CA THR A 39 10.32 0.34 -11.39
C THR A 39 9.93 1.34 -10.31
N ARG A 40 9.61 2.57 -10.70
CA ARG A 40 9.38 3.68 -9.77
C ARG A 40 8.57 4.81 -10.40
N LEU A 41 7.68 5.41 -9.62
CA LEU A 41 7.02 6.67 -9.95
C LEU A 41 7.91 7.87 -9.60
N GLU A 42 8.04 8.79 -10.55
CA GLU A 42 8.57 10.13 -10.33
C GLU A 42 7.44 11.14 -10.45
N VAL A 43 7.24 11.92 -9.39
CA VAL A 43 6.20 12.94 -9.30
C VAL A 43 6.86 14.31 -9.27
N ASN A 44 6.79 15.01 -10.40
CA ASN A 44 7.22 16.41 -10.54
C ASN A 44 6.09 17.19 -11.24
N ASP A 45 6.40 18.07 -12.19
CA ASP A 45 5.41 18.74 -13.05
C ASP A 45 4.61 17.76 -13.93
N MET A 46 5.16 16.56 -14.16
CA MET A 46 4.52 15.43 -14.84
C MET A 46 4.75 14.15 -14.02
N TYR A 47 3.84 13.18 -14.19
CA TYR A 47 3.95 11.86 -13.57
C TYR A 47 4.63 10.89 -14.55
N ILE A 48 5.84 10.45 -14.19
CA ILE A 48 6.64 9.54 -15.00
C ILE A 48 6.74 8.19 -14.28
N LEU A 49 6.24 7.13 -14.90
CA LEU A 49 6.41 5.77 -14.42
C LEU A 49 7.59 5.11 -15.14
N LYS A 50 8.68 4.90 -14.41
CA LYS A 50 9.81 4.07 -14.86
C LYS A 50 9.48 2.61 -14.59
N VAL A 51 9.78 1.74 -15.55
CA VAL A 51 9.55 0.29 -15.47
C VAL A 51 10.84 -0.45 -15.81
N SER A 52 11.30 -1.27 -14.88
CA SER A 52 12.48 -2.12 -15.05
C SER A 52 12.15 -3.43 -15.76
N LEU A 53 13.16 -4.02 -16.42
CA LEU A 53 13.07 -5.35 -17.03
C LEU A 53 13.91 -6.36 -16.21
N PRO A 54 13.41 -7.60 -15.98
CA PRO A 54 12.08 -8.10 -16.33
C PRO A 54 10.95 -7.38 -15.55
N VAL A 55 9.76 -7.30 -16.15
CA VAL A 55 8.64 -6.54 -15.58
C VAL A 55 8.08 -7.25 -14.35
N ASP A 56 8.00 -6.50 -13.25
CA ASP A 56 7.26 -6.89 -12.05
C ASP A 56 5.90 -6.18 -12.06
N ILE A 57 4.86 -6.89 -12.48
CA ILE A 57 3.50 -6.33 -12.61
C ILE A 57 2.96 -5.81 -11.28
N TYR A 58 3.31 -6.45 -10.17
CA TYR A 58 2.89 -5.96 -8.87
C TYR A 58 3.49 -4.58 -8.57
N LYS A 59 4.79 -4.38 -8.86
CA LYS A 59 5.43 -3.07 -8.68
C LYS A 59 4.82 -2.01 -9.60
N VAL A 60 4.59 -2.34 -10.87
CA VAL A 60 3.93 -1.42 -11.83
C VAL A 60 2.57 -0.97 -11.30
N MET A 61 1.74 -1.90 -10.83
CA MET A 61 0.44 -1.58 -10.25
C MET A 61 0.55 -0.75 -8.97
N ARG A 62 1.51 -1.04 -8.09
CA ARG A 62 1.73 -0.25 -6.86
C ARG A 62 2.13 1.19 -7.14
N GLU A 63 3.08 1.41 -8.06
CA GLU A 63 3.50 2.76 -8.45
C GLU A 63 2.37 3.52 -9.16
N THR A 64 1.55 2.82 -9.95
CA THR A 64 0.35 3.40 -10.57
C THR A 64 -0.70 3.78 -9.53
N ALA A 65 -0.96 2.91 -8.54
CA ALA A 65 -1.87 3.22 -7.45
C ALA A 65 -1.35 4.39 -6.60
N LEU A 66 -0.04 4.48 -6.37
CA LEU A 66 0.57 5.62 -5.69
C LEU A 66 0.32 6.94 -6.45
N ALA A 67 0.45 6.92 -7.78
CA ALA A 67 0.15 8.07 -8.62
C ALA A 67 -1.30 8.55 -8.43
N GLN A 68 -2.27 7.61 -8.48
CA GLN A 68 -3.67 7.92 -8.24
C GLN A 68 -3.90 8.52 -6.84
N ILE A 69 -3.31 7.91 -5.80
CA ILE A 69 -3.45 8.36 -4.41
C ILE A 69 -2.94 9.79 -4.22
N PHE A 70 -1.83 10.17 -4.86
CA PHE A 70 -1.31 11.53 -4.78
C PHE A 70 -2.09 12.53 -5.61
N SER A 71 -2.73 12.09 -6.69
CA SER A 71 -3.57 12.95 -7.53
C SER A 71 -4.97 13.22 -6.97
N ASP A 72 -5.43 12.42 -6.00
CA ASP A 72 -6.77 12.53 -5.42
C ASP A 72 -6.72 13.05 -3.96
N PRO A 73 -7.01 14.34 -3.74
CA PRO A 73 -7.00 14.94 -2.40
C PRO A 73 -7.98 14.29 -1.42
N SER A 74 -9.04 13.64 -1.90
CA SER A 74 -10.03 13.00 -1.03
C SER A 74 -9.45 11.78 -0.29
N LEU A 75 -8.36 11.21 -0.79
CA LEU A 75 -7.67 10.07 -0.17
C LEU A 75 -6.66 10.50 0.90
N ALA A 76 -6.37 11.80 1.03
CA ALA A 76 -5.41 12.30 2.01
C ALA A 76 -5.82 11.94 3.45
N GLU A 77 -7.12 11.96 3.78
CA GLU A 77 -7.61 11.60 5.13
C GLU A 77 -7.28 10.15 5.54
N VAL A 78 -7.00 9.28 4.57
CA VAL A 78 -6.71 7.87 4.82
C VAL A 78 -5.33 7.71 5.45
N TRP A 79 -4.34 8.50 5.02
CA TRP A 79 -2.94 8.25 5.34
C TRP A 79 -2.16 9.49 5.80
N SER A 80 -2.55 10.69 5.39
CA SER A 80 -1.80 11.91 5.74
C SER A 80 -2.01 12.30 7.21
N VAL A 81 -0.96 12.88 7.81
CA VAL A 81 -1.02 13.44 9.16
C VAL A 81 -1.78 14.78 9.11
N PRO A 82 -2.91 14.92 9.81
CA PRO A 82 -3.65 16.18 9.87
C PRO A 82 -2.81 17.30 10.51
N PRO A 83 -2.99 18.58 10.12
CA PRO A 83 -2.19 19.70 10.63
C PRO A 83 -2.29 19.93 12.15
N ASP A 84 -3.38 19.47 12.78
CA ASP A 84 -3.65 19.57 14.22
C ASP A 84 -3.00 18.45 15.04
N VAL A 85 -2.50 17.39 14.38
CA VAL A 85 -1.76 16.31 15.04
C VAL A 85 -0.30 16.72 15.19
N LYS A 86 0.23 16.59 16.40
CA LYS A 86 1.65 16.88 16.67
C LYS A 86 2.52 15.93 15.83
N PRO A 87 3.48 16.44 15.05
CA PRO A 87 4.38 15.59 14.29
C PRO A 87 5.35 14.90 15.25
N ASP A 88 5.03 13.66 15.63
CA ASP A 88 5.90 12.76 16.37
C ASP A 88 6.28 11.53 15.51
N GLY A 89 7.21 10.70 15.99
CA GLY A 89 7.67 9.53 15.24
C GLY A 89 6.56 8.54 14.92
N LEU A 90 5.62 8.34 15.85
CA LEU A 90 4.49 7.43 15.68
C LEU A 90 3.53 7.94 14.59
N ALA A 91 3.26 9.24 14.59
CA ALA A 91 2.41 9.90 13.62
C ALA A 91 2.91 9.68 12.19
N TYR A 92 4.22 9.81 11.98
CA TYR A 92 4.85 9.54 10.68
C TYR A 92 4.88 8.05 10.32
N GLU A 93 5.21 7.16 11.27
CA GLU A 93 5.20 5.71 11.02
C GLU A 93 3.80 5.24 10.60
N LEU A 94 2.74 5.70 11.28
CA LEU A 94 1.37 5.36 10.96
C LEU A 94 0.96 5.89 9.58
N SER A 95 1.37 7.12 9.24
CA SER A 95 1.09 7.71 7.94
C SER A 95 1.65 6.87 6.80
N LEU A 96 2.92 6.47 6.91
CA LEU A 96 3.57 5.62 5.91
C LEU A 96 2.98 4.20 5.85
N ALA A 97 2.61 3.63 7.01
CA ALA A 97 1.94 2.34 7.07
C ALA A 97 0.59 2.39 6.33
N LEU A 98 -0.22 3.41 6.57
CA LEU A 98 -1.52 3.58 5.92
C LEU A 98 -1.39 3.88 4.43
N LEU A 99 -0.42 4.70 4.01
CA LEU A 99 -0.15 4.92 2.59
C LEU A 99 0.22 3.61 1.89
N ARG A 100 1.11 2.81 2.47
CA ARG A 100 1.49 1.49 1.94
C ARG A 100 0.28 0.56 1.82
N ARG A 101 -0.59 0.55 2.84
CA ARG A 101 -1.81 -0.27 2.85
C ARG A 101 -2.86 0.23 1.87
N LEU A 102 -2.99 1.53 1.69
CA LEU A 102 -3.90 2.10 0.71
C LEU A 102 -3.48 1.75 -0.72
N VAL A 103 -2.18 1.83 -1.03
CA VAL A 103 -1.64 1.34 -2.31
C VAL A 103 -2.04 -0.12 -2.54
N ASP A 104 -1.88 -0.97 -1.52
CA ASP A 104 -2.26 -2.39 -1.62
C ASP A 104 -3.76 -2.62 -1.74
N VAL A 105 -4.61 -1.74 -1.17
CA VAL A 105 -6.07 -1.79 -1.36
C VAL A 105 -6.41 -1.57 -2.83
N PHE A 106 -5.78 -0.59 -3.49
CA PHE A 106 -6.01 -0.31 -4.91
C PHE A 106 -5.64 -1.52 -5.78
N VAL A 107 -4.49 -2.14 -5.53
CA VAL A 107 -4.09 -3.36 -6.24
C VAL A 107 -5.05 -4.51 -5.93
N ALA A 108 -5.41 -4.73 -4.65
CA ALA A 108 -6.28 -5.82 -4.22
C ALA A 108 -7.70 -5.75 -4.81
N LYS A 109 -8.22 -4.56 -5.12
CA LYS A 109 -9.52 -4.39 -5.78
C LYS A 109 -9.55 -5.00 -7.19
N VAL A 110 -8.40 -5.14 -7.85
CA VAL A 110 -8.31 -5.59 -9.24
C VAL A 110 -7.57 -6.92 -9.36
N ARG A 111 -6.48 -7.10 -8.61
CA ARG A 111 -5.59 -8.27 -8.61
C ARG A 111 -5.24 -8.70 -7.18
N PRO A 112 -6.20 -9.24 -6.41
CA PRO A 112 -5.95 -9.70 -5.04
C PRO A 112 -4.92 -10.83 -4.97
N ASP A 113 -4.79 -11.62 -6.03
CA ASP A 113 -3.80 -12.67 -6.20
C ASP A 113 -2.36 -12.13 -6.08
N LEU A 114 -2.05 -11.00 -6.72
CA LEU A 114 -0.72 -10.40 -6.66
C LEU A 114 -0.37 -9.91 -5.25
N VAL A 115 -1.35 -9.36 -4.53
CA VAL A 115 -1.15 -8.97 -3.12
C VAL A 115 -0.90 -10.22 -2.27
N LEU A 116 -1.69 -11.28 -2.46
CA LEU A 116 -1.54 -12.54 -1.72
C LEU A 116 -0.18 -13.21 -1.92
N GLU A 117 0.31 -13.27 -3.15
CA GLU A 117 1.61 -13.86 -3.50
C GLU A 117 2.78 -13.11 -2.87
N ARG A 118 2.65 -11.79 -2.71
CA ARG A 118 3.73 -10.91 -2.22
C ARG A 118 3.65 -10.65 -0.71
N THR A 119 2.57 -11.06 -0.07
CA THR A 119 2.36 -10.78 1.35
C THR A 119 3.06 -11.80 2.23
N ASN A 120 3.98 -11.31 3.05
CA ASN A 120 4.52 -12.05 4.19
C ASN A 120 4.06 -11.35 5.48
N VAL A 121 3.08 -11.93 6.17
CA VAL A 121 2.60 -11.37 7.44
C VAL A 121 3.57 -11.79 8.53
N GLU A 122 4.26 -10.81 9.10
CA GLU A 122 5.21 -10.99 10.20
C GLU A 122 5.06 -9.86 11.21
N VAL A 123 5.45 -10.13 12.46
CA VAL A 123 5.50 -9.09 13.49
C VAL A 123 6.80 -8.34 13.34
N VAL A 124 6.71 -7.02 13.27
CA VAL A 124 7.87 -6.14 13.20
C VAL A 124 8.01 -5.45 14.55
N GLU A 125 8.97 -5.91 15.35
CA GLU A 125 9.20 -5.38 16.69
C GLU A 125 9.63 -3.90 16.65
N GLY A 126 9.01 -3.11 17.52
CA GLY A 126 9.35 -1.72 17.78
C GLY A 126 9.79 -1.52 19.23
N GLU A 127 10.20 -0.30 19.55
CA GLU A 127 10.62 0.08 20.90
C GLU A 127 9.48 0.03 21.93
N THR A 128 8.24 0.12 21.44
CA THR A 128 7.02 0.10 22.24
C THR A 128 6.00 -0.84 21.62
N LEU A 129 5.00 -1.22 22.40
CA LEU A 129 3.86 -1.98 21.88
C LEU A 129 3.19 -1.24 20.71
N VAL A 130 3.00 0.08 20.85
CA VAL A 130 2.36 0.92 19.84
C VAL A 130 3.15 0.95 18.53
N SER A 131 4.47 1.16 18.58
CA SER A 131 5.29 1.11 17.37
C SER A 131 5.33 -0.29 16.77
N THR A 132 5.28 -1.34 17.58
CA THR A 132 5.17 -2.73 17.08
C THR A 132 3.86 -2.95 16.31
N LEU A 133 2.72 -2.45 16.81
CA LEU A 133 1.43 -2.54 16.12
C LEU A 133 1.47 -1.83 14.77
N VAL A 134 1.99 -0.59 14.73
CA VAL A 134 2.06 0.22 13.51
C VAL A 134 3.03 -0.37 12.48
N ARG A 135 4.21 -0.83 12.90
CA ARG A 135 5.18 -1.47 12.01
C ARG A 135 4.67 -2.80 11.47
N THR A 136 3.97 -3.58 12.30
CA THR A 136 3.29 -4.80 11.84
C THR A 136 2.21 -4.47 10.80
N LEU A 137 1.40 -3.43 11.01
CA LEU A 137 0.45 -2.93 9.99
C LEU A 137 1.13 -2.55 8.67
N ALA A 138 2.33 -1.97 8.72
CA ALA A 138 3.09 -1.59 7.52
C ALA A 138 3.53 -2.78 6.64
N VAL A 139 3.56 -4.01 7.18
CA VAL A 139 3.89 -5.25 6.43
C VAL A 139 2.72 -6.23 6.29
N ASP A 140 1.67 -6.10 7.13
CA ASP A 140 0.45 -6.91 7.03
C ASP A 140 -0.54 -6.42 5.96
N SER A 141 -0.43 -6.96 4.74
CA SER A 141 -1.40 -6.67 3.67
C SER A 141 -2.78 -7.30 3.87
N SER A 142 -3.00 -8.08 4.95
CA SER A 142 -4.33 -8.62 5.22
C SER A 142 -5.35 -7.51 5.50
N VAL A 143 -4.92 -6.37 6.08
CA VAL A 143 -5.76 -5.18 6.22
C VAL A 143 -6.21 -4.68 4.85
N SER A 144 -5.30 -4.59 3.89
CA SER A 144 -5.60 -4.14 2.52
C SER A 144 -6.58 -5.06 1.80
N LEU A 145 -6.43 -6.38 1.97
CA LEU A 145 -7.36 -7.37 1.41
C LEU A 145 -8.74 -7.24 2.06
N ALA A 146 -8.82 -7.08 3.37
CA ALA A 146 -10.10 -6.91 4.07
C ALA A 146 -10.82 -5.64 3.60
N VAL A 147 -10.13 -4.51 3.53
CA VAL A 147 -10.67 -3.22 3.06
C VAL A 147 -11.08 -3.30 1.58
N ALA A 148 -10.40 -4.11 0.76
CA ALA A 148 -10.78 -4.37 -0.62
C ALA A 148 -11.94 -5.37 -0.78
N GLY A 149 -12.48 -5.93 0.32
CA GLY A 149 -13.62 -6.86 0.30
C GLY A 149 -13.25 -8.35 0.33
N HIS A 150 -11.96 -8.69 0.38
CA HIS A 150 -11.45 -10.07 0.37
C HIS A 150 -11.23 -10.61 1.79
N MET A 151 -12.30 -10.56 2.61
CA MET A 151 -12.23 -10.86 4.04
C MET A 151 -11.74 -12.29 4.36
N SER A 152 -12.14 -13.30 3.57
CA SER A 152 -11.69 -14.69 3.78
C SER A 152 -10.18 -14.85 3.66
N ASP A 153 -9.59 -14.21 2.64
CA ASP A 153 -8.15 -14.24 2.41
C ASP A 153 -7.39 -13.44 3.46
N ALA A 154 -7.94 -12.29 3.85
CA ALA A 154 -7.40 -11.48 4.92
C ALA A 154 -7.32 -12.26 6.24
N LEU A 155 -8.41 -12.91 6.66
CA LEU A 155 -8.43 -13.72 7.89
C LEU A 155 -7.46 -14.91 7.82
N ARG A 156 -7.34 -15.54 6.65
CA ARG A 156 -6.37 -16.63 6.42
C ARG A 156 -4.93 -16.15 6.62
N LEU A 157 -4.59 -14.97 6.10
CA LEU A 157 -3.27 -14.38 6.29
C LEU A 157 -3.01 -13.97 7.73
N LEU A 158 -3.96 -13.27 8.36
CA LEU A 158 -3.81 -12.83 9.75
C LEU A 158 -3.62 -14.01 10.71
N LYS A 159 -4.28 -15.14 10.45
CA LYS A 159 -4.12 -16.37 11.25
C LYS A 159 -2.68 -16.89 11.27
N LYS A 160 -1.83 -16.54 10.29
CA LYS A 160 -0.39 -16.87 10.33
C LYS A 160 0.30 -16.29 11.56
N LEU A 161 -0.19 -15.18 12.11
CA LEU A 161 0.31 -14.58 13.34
C LEU A 161 -0.19 -15.27 14.62
N SER A 162 -1.09 -16.27 14.55
CA SER A 162 -1.82 -16.76 15.73
C SER A 162 -0.95 -17.34 16.86
N GLN A 163 0.27 -17.76 16.52
CA GLN A 163 1.23 -18.30 17.48
C GLN A 163 2.08 -17.21 18.16
N HIS A 164 2.08 -15.99 17.63
CA HIS A 164 2.86 -14.90 18.20
C HIS A 164 2.17 -14.32 19.45
N PRO A 165 2.89 -14.03 20.55
CA PRO A 165 2.28 -13.50 21.78
C PRO A 165 1.47 -12.22 21.57
N ILE A 166 1.89 -11.37 20.63
CA ILE A 166 1.20 -10.11 20.30
C ILE A 166 -0.15 -10.31 19.59
N TYR A 167 -0.44 -11.52 19.09
CA TYR A 167 -1.54 -11.77 18.16
C TYR A 167 -2.89 -11.26 18.66
N LYS A 168 -3.22 -11.47 19.94
CA LYS A 168 -4.51 -11.03 20.49
C LYS A 168 -4.65 -9.50 20.45
N ILE A 169 -3.59 -8.79 20.79
CA ILE A 169 -3.55 -7.32 20.80
C ILE A 169 -3.60 -6.82 19.35
N TYR A 170 -2.76 -7.39 18.48
CA TYR A 170 -2.74 -7.03 17.08
C TYR A 170 -4.05 -7.32 16.37
N ARG A 171 -4.74 -8.41 16.72
CA ARG A 171 -6.06 -8.75 16.18
C ARG A 171 -7.10 -7.67 16.50
N GLN A 172 -7.13 -7.17 17.73
CA GLN A 172 -8.04 -6.09 18.13
C GLN A 172 -7.75 -4.80 17.36
N PHE A 173 -6.47 -4.46 17.24
CA PHE A 173 -6.02 -3.33 16.43
C PHE A 173 -6.40 -3.50 14.96
N TRP A 174 -6.19 -4.68 14.40
CA TRP A 174 -6.54 -5.04 13.02
C TRP A 174 -8.04 -4.92 12.75
N ASP A 175 -8.88 -5.43 13.66
CA ASP A 175 -10.35 -5.33 13.56
C ASP A 175 -10.77 -3.85 13.57
N PHE A 176 -10.16 -3.02 14.42
CA PHE A 176 -10.43 -1.59 14.45
C PHE A 176 -9.96 -0.87 13.17
N ALA A 177 -8.72 -1.14 12.73
CA ALA A 177 -8.10 -0.50 11.58
C ALA A 177 -8.81 -0.84 10.26
N THR A 178 -9.30 -2.07 10.11
CA THR A 178 -10.08 -2.48 8.93
C THR A 178 -11.45 -1.82 8.89
N ALA A 179 -12.12 -1.65 10.03
CA ALA A 179 -13.40 -0.96 10.12
C ALA A 179 -13.27 0.58 10.00
N ASN A 180 -12.14 1.14 10.43
CA ASN A 180 -11.91 2.59 10.47
C ASN A 180 -10.62 2.94 9.71
N PHE A 181 -10.51 2.50 8.45
CA PHE A 181 -9.30 2.64 7.63
C PHE A 181 -9.02 4.10 7.22
N LYS A 182 -8.69 4.93 8.21
CA LYS A 182 -8.35 6.35 8.12
C LYS A 182 -7.33 6.68 9.20
N TYR A 183 -6.50 7.69 8.93
CA TYR A 183 -5.41 8.07 9.82
C TYR A 183 -5.90 8.45 11.22
N LEU A 184 -6.79 9.45 11.30
CA LEU A 184 -7.16 10.06 12.57
C LEU A 184 -7.88 9.10 13.53
N PRO A 185 -8.86 8.28 13.10
CA PRO A 185 -9.45 7.26 13.96
C PRO A 185 -8.43 6.27 14.54
N ILE A 186 -7.50 5.79 13.71
CA ILE A 186 -6.50 4.80 14.11
C ILE A 186 -5.49 5.42 15.09
N TYR A 187 -5.00 6.62 14.80
CA TYR A 187 -4.08 7.34 15.69
C TYR A 187 -4.72 7.58 17.06
N ASN A 188 -5.97 8.07 17.10
CA ASN A 188 -6.70 8.28 18.35
C ASN A 188 -6.92 7.00 19.14
N TRP A 189 -7.22 5.89 18.47
CA TRP A 189 -7.36 4.59 19.13
C TRP A 189 -6.06 4.14 19.78
N LEU A 190 -4.92 4.30 19.09
CA LEU A 190 -3.61 3.97 19.65
C LEU A 190 -3.29 4.80 20.89
N LEU A 191 -3.57 6.10 20.86
CA LEU A 191 -3.37 6.98 22.02
C LEU A 191 -4.30 6.64 23.19
N LEU A 192 -5.57 6.31 22.94
CA LEU A 192 -6.51 5.98 24.00
C LEU A 192 -6.20 4.64 24.69
N MET A 193 -5.72 3.66 23.93
CA MET A 193 -5.47 2.32 24.45
C MET A 193 -4.08 2.16 25.08
N TYR A 194 -3.10 2.97 24.65
CA TYR A 194 -1.69 2.77 24.99
C TYR A 194 -0.86 4.05 25.17
N GLY A 195 -1.49 5.23 25.09
CA GLY A 195 -0.85 6.54 25.30
C GLY A 195 -0.87 7.02 26.74
#